data_AF-A0A800M3M9-F1
#
_entry.id   AF-A0A800M3M9-F1
#
_cell.length_a   1.000
_cell.length_b   1.000
_cell.length_c   1.000
_cell.angle_alpha   90.00
_cell.angle_beta   90.00
_cell.angle_gamma   90.00
#
_symmetry.space_group_name_H-M   'P 1'
#
loop_
_entity.id
_entity.type
_entity.pdbx_description
1 polymer ?
#
loop_
_entity_poly.entity_id
_entity_poly.type
_entity_poly.pdbx_seq_one_letter_code
_entity_poly.pdbx_strand_id
1 'polypeptide(L)'
;MRLLLALFLLAAVGFAQATPLADSPTADAHLALSRAQSDVNTFAVLVAPRDTPAYAFAQSNANDASVFAERKLWRGLNKAAELLNEGGNRTVMVLIAEGTYDGQFGTGVWKVPPVDNASGTLQIMGGYNEQFNGRQPFGLPVRLQTIYGRDGAILQFEQGTQLRELIVSGLLLDAAPSNAYDAQTNSIKKGESRHMTIVSMGRMVSERVTFADNIFLNGDRRAIDLTWSPASPDAEVHLVNNFFLNNLICLETKIYGRTISDRGGRLVVRHNSFILNWPYNPDNTSSNVGTVELYHRDSFRELVFERNLFAYNSGGVFQHDWPLNRMPDDIAIRENLFFGNGALWGDGEPGAAVMVGKFGTSPTYRVLSLEDVEDDYDADLAGNVAFNPEIPVVLLPLQGVNSGDVQAEVSVLNDVRRMFGMNTDGGTVAIQNFAPALSYDTRLLPLPQNDDAKAYGVQPTALYGMTTASDS
;
A
#
# COMPACT_ATOMS: atom_id res chain seq x y z
N MET A 1 -24.35 -15.05 -56.56
CA MET A 1 -24.05 -16.32 -55.87
C MET A 1 -22.99 -16.03 -54.82
N ARG A 2 -23.38 -16.05 -53.53
CA ARG A 2 -22.58 -16.00 -52.26
C ARG A 2 -21.74 -14.70 -52.07
N LEU A 3 -22.16 -13.68 -51.30
CA LEU A 3 -22.52 -13.60 -49.87
C LEU A 3 -21.46 -14.23 -48.96
N LEU A 4 -20.57 -13.40 -48.40
CA LEU A 4 -19.72 -13.73 -47.27
C LEU A 4 -19.83 -12.58 -46.25
N LEU A 5 -20.78 -12.79 -45.34
CA LEU A 5 -20.91 -12.11 -44.06
C LEU A 5 -19.62 -12.39 -43.27
N ALA A 6 -18.84 -11.36 -42.96
CA ALA A 6 -17.83 -11.44 -41.90
C ALA A 6 -18.51 -11.06 -40.59
N LEU A 7 -18.63 -12.06 -39.72
CA LEU A 7 -19.24 -12.04 -38.41
C LEU A 7 -18.46 -11.09 -37.49
N PHE A 8 -19.09 -10.02 -37.02
CA PHE A 8 -18.64 -9.28 -35.84
C PHE A 8 -18.87 -10.18 -34.62
N LEU A 9 -17.82 -10.86 -34.13
CA LEU A 9 -17.80 -11.38 -32.77
C LEU A 9 -17.47 -10.22 -31.83
N LEU A 10 -18.51 -9.54 -31.36
CA LEU A 10 -18.44 -8.86 -30.06
C LEU A 10 -18.17 -9.95 -29.02
N ALA A 11 -16.97 -9.96 -28.45
CA ALA A 11 -16.74 -10.66 -27.19
C ALA A 11 -17.64 -9.99 -26.15
N ALA A 12 -18.76 -10.64 -25.84
CA ALA A 12 -19.55 -10.35 -24.66
C ALA A 12 -18.62 -10.58 -23.47
N VAL A 13 -18.10 -9.49 -22.90
CA VAL A 13 -17.50 -9.50 -21.57
C VAL A 13 -18.63 -9.92 -20.65
N GLY A 14 -18.67 -11.19 -20.30
CA GLY A 14 -19.54 -11.70 -19.27
C GLY A 14 -19.18 -10.91 -18.01
N PHE A 15 -20.12 -10.12 -17.51
CA PHE A 15 -20.03 -9.59 -16.16
C PHE A 15 -19.97 -10.81 -15.23
N ALA A 16 -18.76 -11.17 -14.80
CA ALA A 16 -18.58 -12.08 -13.68
C ALA A 16 -19.38 -11.47 -12.52
N GLN A 17 -20.35 -12.24 -12.02
CA GLN A 17 -21.04 -11.85 -10.79
C GLN A 17 -19.98 -11.79 -9.70
N ALA A 18 -19.64 -10.58 -9.26
CA ALA A 18 -18.80 -10.38 -8.10
C ALA A 18 -19.48 -11.11 -6.93
N THR A 19 -18.81 -12.12 -6.39
CA THR A 19 -19.22 -12.73 -5.13
C THR A 19 -19.14 -11.60 -4.09
N PRO A 20 -20.26 -11.20 -3.45
CA PRO A 20 -20.18 -10.22 -2.38
C PRO A 20 -19.21 -10.74 -1.32
N LEU A 21 -18.30 -9.88 -0.85
CA LEU A 21 -17.55 -10.16 0.38
C LEU A 21 -18.57 -10.60 1.43
N ALA A 22 -18.35 -11.78 2.02
CA ALA A 22 -19.33 -12.41 2.90
C ALA A 22 -19.89 -11.40 3.93
N ASP A 23 -21.22 -11.28 3.97
CA ASP A 23 -22.00 -10.35 4.81
C ASP A 23 -21.90 -10.60 6.33
N SER A 24 -20.93 -11.40 6.79
CA SER A 24 -20.75 -11.63 8.22
C SER A 24 -19.76 -10.62 8.79
N PRO A 25 -20.22 -9.58 9.52
CA PRO A 25 -19.35 -8.84 10.41
C PRO A 25 -18.68 -9.86 11.33
N THR A 26 -17.35 -9.82 11.39
CA THR A 26 -16.58 -10.69 12.27
C THR A 26 -16.93 -10.38 13.73
N ALA A 27 -17.15 -11.42 14.53
CA ALA A 27 -17.57 -11.33 15.94
C ALA A 27 -16.62 -10.50 16.83
N ASP A 28 -15.40 -10.21 16.36
CA ASP A 28 -14.34 -9.58 17.13
C ASP A 28 -14.34 -8.04 17.14
N ALA A 29 -15.15 -7.37 16.31
CA ALA A 29 -15.32 -5.91 16.43
C ALA A 29 -16.05 -5.52 17.75
N HIS A 30 -16.93 -6.40 18.26
CA HIS A 30 -17.48 -6.29 19.63
C HIS A 30 -16.40 -6.37 20.72
N LEU A 31 -15.27 -7.04 20.46
CA LEU A 31 -14.19 -7.17 21.44
C LEU A 31 -13.44 -5.84 21.66
N ALA A 32 -13.33 -4.98 20.65
CA ALA A 32 -12.61 -3.71 20.80
C ALA A 32 -13.31 -2.76 21.77
N LEU A 33 -14.62 -2.55 21.58
CA LEU A 33 -15.42 -1.67 22.45
C LEU A 33 -15.54 -2.26 23.88
N SER A 34 -15.74 -3.57 24.00
CA SER A 34 -15.80 -4.21 25.33
C SER A 34 -14.45 -4.23 26.06
N ARG A 35 -13.31 -4.33 25.36
CA ARG A 35 -11.96 -4.18 25.96
C ARG A 35 -11.79 -2.79 26.59
N ALA A 36 -12.14 -1.73 25.89
CA ALA A 36 -12.08 -0.36 26.44
C ALA A 36 -13.02 -0.15 27.64
N GLN A 37 -14.11 -0.92 27.74
CA GLN A 37 -15.03 -0.85 28.88
C GLN A 37 -14.55 -1.67 30.09
N SER A 38 -13.60 -2.60 29.92
CA SER A 38 -13.20 -3.57 30.94
C SER A 38 -11.75 -3.44 31.42
N ASP A 39 -10.85 -2.91 30.60
CA ASP A 39 -9.45 -2.66 30.95
C ASP A 39 -9.19 -1.17 31.21
N VAL A 40 -8.71 -0.87 32.42
CA VAL A 40 -8.43 0.49 32.91
C VAL A 40 -7.35 1.22 32.12
N ASN A 41 -6.52 0.51 31.36
CA ASN A 41 -5.47 1.12 30.53
C ASN A 41 -5.83 1.20 29.04
N THR A 42 -7.04 0.78 28.66
CA THR A 42 -7.48 0.75 27.27
C THR A 42 -8.59 1.78 27.04
N PHE A 43 -8.39 2.63 26.04
CA PHE A 43 -9.32 3.69 25.66
C PHE A 43 -9.77 3.51 24.22
N ALA A 44 -11.04 3.80 23.94
CA ALA A 44 -11.61 3.83 22.60
C ALA A 44 -12.05 5.25 22.23
N VAL A 45 -11.66 5.69 21.04
CA VAL A 45 -12.12 6.93 20.42
C VAL A 45 -12.89 6.54 19.16
N LEU A 46 -14.22 6.56 19.24
CA LEU A 46 -15.13 6.24 18.16
C LEU A 46 -15.27 7.43 17.22
N VAL A 47 -14.93 7.27 15.94
CA VAL A 47 -14.90 8.35 14.97
C VAL A 47 -15.87 8.07 13.82
N ALA A 48 -16.84 8.97 13.64
CA ALA A 48 -17.79 8.92 12.53
C ALA A 48 -18.20 10.34 12.08
N PRO A 49 -18.55 10.57 10.81
CA PRO A 49 -19.00 11.89 10.36
C PRO A 49 -20.28 12.32 11.09
N ARG A 50 -20.41 13.62 11.35
CA ARG A 50 -21.61 14.18 11.97
C ARG A 50 -22.88 13.80 11.17
N ASP A 51 -23.99 13.66 11.88
CA ASP A 51 -25.32 13.43 11.29
C ASP A 51 -25.43 12.09 10.55
N THR A 52 -24.60 11.11 10.92
CA THR A 52 -24.68 9.71 10.47
C THR A 52 -25.20 8.79 11.59
N PRO A 53 -25.79 7.62 11.26
CA PRO A 53 -26.15 6.60 12.26
C PRO A 53 -24.94 6.16 13.10
N ALA A 54 -23.77 6.04 12.46
CA ALA A 54 -22.51 5.71 13.12
C ALA A 54 -22.14 6.71 14.23
N TYR A 55 -22.28 8.01 13.96
CA TYR A 55 -22.00 9.03 14.97
C TYR A 55 -23.05 9.04 16.08
N ALA A 56 -24.32 8.81 15.77
CA ALA A 56 -25.36 8.68 16.80
C ALA A 56 -25.07 7.50 17.75
N PHE A 57 -24.63 6.36 17.21
CA PHE A 57 -24.18 5.21 18.00
C PHE A 57 -22.95 5.54 18.84
N ALA A 58 -21.94 6.19 18.25
CA ALA A 58 -20.74 6.60 18.98
C ALA A 58 -21.11 7.49 20.19
N GLN A 59 -21.99 8.48 19.99
CA GLN A 59 -22.47 9.36 21.05
C GLN A 59 -23.23 8.61 22.15
N SER A 60 -24.07 7.64 21.80
CA SER A 60 -24.82 6.87 22.80
C SER A 60 -23.95 5.94 23.65
N ASN A 61 -22.74 5.60 23.19
CA ASN A 61 -21.80 4.71 23.88
C ASN A 61 -20.65 5.44 24.57
N ALA A 62 -20.46 6.74 24.31
CA ALA A 62 -19.45 7.53 25.00
C ALA A 62 -19.75 7.63 26.50
N ASN A 63 -18.71 7.52 27.32
CA ASN A 63 -18.80 7.55 28.79
C ASN A 63 -17.83 8.56 29.44
N ASP A 64 -17.10 9.33 28.63
CA ASP A 64 -16.10 10.34 29.03
C ASP A 64 -14.97 9.83 29.95
N ALA A 65 -14.82 8.51 30.10
CA ALA A 65 -13.81 7.88 30.93
C ALA A 65 -12.90 6.97 30.10
N SER A 66 -13.48 6.04 29.36
CA SER A 66 -12.75 5.07 28.54
C SER A 66 -13.23 4.99 27.09
N VAL A 67 -14.43 5.52 26.80
CA VAL A 67 -15.01 5.58 25.46
C VAL A 67 -15.38 7.03 25.14
N PHE A 68 -14.83 7.54 24.06
CA PHE A 68 -15.04 8.89 23.55
C PHE A 68 -15.65 8.85 22.15
N ALA A 69 -16.41 9.89 21.78
CA ALA A 69 -17.01 10.01 20.46
C ALA A 69 -16.55 11.29 19.76
N GLU A 70 -16.02 11.16 18.55
CA GLU A 70 -15.51 12.28 17.76
C GLU A 70 -16.11 12.33 16.36
N ARG A 71 -16.48 13.54 15.94
CA ARG A 71 -17.18 13.77 14.66
C ARG A 71 -16.26 13.95 13.45
N LYS A 72 -14.95 14.04 13.69
CA LYS A 72 -13.90 14.27 12.69
C LYS A 72 -12.66 13.49 13.08
N LEU A 73 -12.02 12.83 12.11
CA LEU A 73 -10.83 12.00 12.36
C LEU A 73 -9.70 12.79 13.04
N TRP A 74 -9.38 14.00 12.59
CA TRP A 74 -8.31 14.78 13.24
C TRP A 74 -8.59 15.10 14.72
N ARG A 75 -9.87 15.20 15.13
CA ARG A 75 -10.22 15.35 16.55
C ARG A 75 -10.00 14.05 17.32
N GLY A 76 -10.36 12.93 16.70
CA GLY A 76 -10.08 11.61 17.25
C GLY A 76 -8.59 11.37 17.46
N LEU A 77 -7.76 11.77 16.49
CA LEU A 77 -6.30 11.70 16.61
C LEU A 77 -5.76 12.62 17.72
N ASN A 78 -6.29 13.83 17.85
CA ASN A 78 -5.92 14.73 18.96
C ASN A 78 -6.29 14.15 20.33
N LYS A 79 -7.50 13.59 20.46
CA LYS A 79 -7.93 12.92 21.71
C LYS A 79 -7.06 11.72 22.01
N ALA A 80 -6.67 10.95 21.00
CA ALA A 80 -5.77 9.82 21.20
C ALA A 80 -4.40 10.24 21.70
N ALA A 81 -3.81 11.28 21.12
CA ALA A 81 -2.54 11.84 21.58
C ALA A 81 -2.63 12.39 23.01
N GLU A 82 -3.71 13.10 23.35
CA GLU A 82 -3.99 13.58 24.72
C GLU A 82 -3.97 12.43 25.73
N LEU A 83 -4.74 11.38 25.46
CA LEU A 83 -4.86 10.20 26.33
C LEU A 83 -3.54 9.44 26.47
N LEU A 84 -2.75 9.34 25.40
CA LEU A 84 -1.43 8.69 25.44
C LEU A 84 -0.41 9.51 26.22
N ASN A 85 -0.45 10.84 26.11
CA ASN A 85 0.49 11.77 26.77
C ASN A 85 0.29 11.89 28.29
N GLU A 86 -0.80 11.36 28.83
CA GLU A 86 -0.94 11.18 30.28
C GLU A 86 0.01 10.07 30.83
N GLY A 87 0.66 9.29 29.96
CA GLY A 87 1.72 8.34 30.30
C GLY A 87 1.22 6.96 30.76
N GLY A 88 2.18 6.09 31.07
CA GLY A 88 1.94 4.69 31.45
C GLY A 88 1.70 3.77 30.26
N ASN A 89 1.39 2.50 30.53
CA ASN A 89 1.20 1.46 29.51
C ASN A 89 -0.20 1.53 28.87
N ARG A 90 -0.58 2.71 28.39
CA ARG A 90 -1.92 2.95 27.82
C ARG A 90 -2.02 2.42 26.40
N THR A 91 -3.17 1.84 26.08
CA THR A 91 -3.56 1.52 24.71
C THR A 91 -4.70 2.43 24.31
N VAL A 92 -4.54 3.18 23.20
CA VAL A 92 -5.62 4.03 22.67
C VAL A 92 -5.97 3.58 21.26
N MET A 93 -7.24 3.21 21.10
CA MET A 93 -7.81 2.73 19.84
C MET A 93 -8.68 3.82 19.23
N VAL A 94 -8.29 4.33 18.06
CA VAL A 94 -9.11 5.20 17.23
C VAL A 94 -9.87 4.32 16.24
N LEU A 95 -11.14 4.06 16.54
CA LEU A 95 -12.01 3.20 15.73
C LEU A 95 -12.81 4.09 14.77
N ILE A 96 -12.73 3.82 13.47
CA ILE A 96 -13.24 4.72 12.43
C ILE A 96 -14.29 3.99 11.60
N ALA A 97 -15.51 4.52 11.63
CA ALA A 97 -16.60 4.04 10.80
C ALA A 97 -16.34 4.35 9.32
N GLU A 98 -16.94 3.56 8.42
CA GLU A 98 -16.89 3.82 6.99
C GLU A 98 -17.31 5.25 6.64
N GLY A 99 -16.76 5.76 5.53
CA GLY A 99 -17.09 7.08 5.03
C GLY A 99 -15.91 7.78 4.39
N THR A 100 -16.15 9.00 3.93
CA THR A 100 -15.12 9.89 3.39
C THR A 100 -14.81 10.99 4.38
N TYR A 101 -13.52 11.20 4.63
CA TYR A 101 -13.02 12.22 5.55
C TYR A 101 -12.23 13.26 4.75
N ASP A 102 -12.29 14.53 5.18
CA ASP A 102 -11.79 15.71 4.44
C ASP A 102 -10.46 16.30 4.97
N GLY A 103 -9.91 15.74 6.05
CA GLY A 103 -8.68 16.21 6.68
C GLY A 103 -8.89 17.39 7.63
N GLN A 104 -7.80 17.84 8.25
CA GLN A 104 -7.85 18.97 9.18
C GLN A 104 -8.24 20.25 8.42
N PHE A 105 -9.36 20.87 8.77
CA PHE A 105 -9.89 22.05 8.07
C PHE A 105 -10.09 21.87 6.55
N GLY A 106 -10.32 20.63 6.08
CA GLY A 106 -10.51 20.36 4.66
C GLY A 106 -9.21 20.33 3.84
N THR A 107 -8.03 20.23 4.48
CA THR A 107 -6.73 20.23 3.79
C THR A 107 -6.37 18.90 3.13
N GLY A 108 -7.16 17.85 3.32
CA GLY A 108 -6.81 16.50 2.86
C GLY A 108 -5.57 15.91 3.54
N VAL A 109 -5.24 16.41 4.74
CA VAL A 109 -4.11 15.98 5.56
C VAL A 109 -4.59 15.67 6.98
N TRP A 110 -4.12 14.57 7.55
CA TRP A 110 -4.41 14.12 8.91
C TRP A 110 -3.11 14.02 9.69
N LYS A 111 -2.95 14.95 10.63
CA LYS A 111 -1.79 14.99 11.52
C LYS A 111 -2.12 14.24 12.80
N VAL A 112 -1.25 13.32 13.18
CA VAL A 112 -1.20 12.74 14.52
C VAL A 112 -0.27 13.63 15.34
N PRO A 113 -0.77 14.32 16.38
CA PRO A 113 0.08 15.19 17.20
C PRO A 113 1.21 14.41 17.87
N PRO A 114 2.27 15.09 18.35
CA PRO A 114 3.36 14.43 19.04
C PRO A 114 2.85 13.67 20.26
N VAL A 115 3.27 12.41 20.36
CA VAL A 115 3.04 11.57 21.54
C VAL A 115 4.37 11.31 22.22
N ASP A 116 4.51 11.60 23.51
CA ASP A 116 5.70 11.30 24.30
C ASP A 116 5.37 10.21 25.33
N ASN A 117 5.15 8.99 24.84
CA ASN A 117 4.86 7.84 25.69
C ASN A 117 5.46 6.55 25.12
N ALA A 118 6.73 6.31 25.43
CA ALA A 118 7.48 5.15 24.96
C ALA A 118 6.90 3.79 25.37
N SER A 119 5.97 3.74 26.35
CA SER A 119 5.26 2.52 26.74
C SER A 119 3.85 2.41 26.12
N GLY A 120 3.38 3.47 25.47
CA GLY A 120 2.04 3.59 24.93
C GLY A 120 1.85 2.84 23.62
N THR A 121 0.61 2.44 23.34
CA THR A 121 0.20 1.79 22.09
C THR A 121 -0.90 2.60 21.42
N LEU A 122 -0.67 3.00 20.17
CA LEU A 122 -1.67 3.70 19.36
C LEU A 122 -2.18 2.76 18.26
N GLN A 123 -3.49 2.57 18.20
CA GLN A 123 -4.15 1.81 17.13
C GLN A 123 -5.09 2.73 16.37
N ILE A 124 -4.88 2.92 15.07
CA ILE A 124 -5.76 3.66 14.17
C ILE A 124 -6.42 2.64 13.26
N MET A 125 -7.71 2.38 13.47
CA MET A 125 -8.42 1.26 12.85
C MET A 125 -9.66 1.73 12.10
N GLY A 126 -9.62 1.73 10.78
CA GLY A 126 -10.77 1.89 9.91
C GLY A 126 -11.45 0.57 9.55
N GLY A 127 -12.59 0.70 8.88
CA GLY A 127 -13.38 -0.42 8.36
C GLY A 127 -14.61 -0.75 9.18
N TYR A 128 -15.03 0.08 10.14
CA TYR A 128 -16.15 -0.24 11.03
C TYR A 128 -17.51 0.10 10.40
N ASN A 129 -18.51 -0.72 10.69
CA ASN A 129 -19.90 -0.43 10.34
C ASN A 129 -20.53 0.61 11.30
N GLU A 130 -21.80 0.95 11.05
CA GLU A 130 -22.53 1.97 11.82
C GLU A 130 -22.65 1.66 13.32
N GLN A 131 -22.61 0.39 13.72
CA GLN A 131 -22.73 -0.02 15.11
C GLN A 131 -21.38 -0.34 15.76
N PHE A 132 -20.26 -0.09 15.05
CA PHE A 132 -18.90 -0.44 15.49
C PHE A 132 -18.75 -1.90 15.96
N ASN A 133 -19.62 -2.79 15.47
CA ASN A 133 -19.67 -4.19 15.88
C ASN A 133 -19.32 -5.16 14.75
N GLY A 134 -18.99 -4.62 13.57
CA GLY A 134 -18.40 -5.32 12.45
C GLY A 134 -17.27 -4.50 11.86
N ARG A 135 -16.21 -5.18 11.40
CA ARG A 135 -15.08 -4.57 10.72
C ARG A 135 -14.79 -5.28 9.41
N GLN A 136 -14.76 -4.54 8.30
CA GLN A 136 -14.40 -5.02 6.97
C GLN A 136 -13.59 -3.94 6.23
N PRO A 137 -12.25 -3.88 6.42
CA PRO A 137 -11.39 -2.82 5.87
C PRO A 137 -11.57 -2.51 4.37
N PHE A 138 -11.75 -3.55 3.56
CA PHE A 138 -11.90 -3.41 2.11
C PHE A 138 -13.37 -3.24 1.67
N GLY A 139 -14.33 -3.68 2.49
CA GLY A 139 -15.77 -3.60 2.20
C GLY A 139 -16.46 -2.33 2.72
N LEU A 140 -15.96 -1.79 3.83
CA LEU A 140 -16.48 -0.62 4.56
C LEU A 140 -15.42 0.49 4.59
N PRO A 141 -15.04 1.06 3.43
CA PRO A 141 -13.83 1.85 3.31
C PRO A 141 -13.88 3.14 4.14
N VAL A 142 -12.78 3.40 4.86
CA VAL A 142 -12.47 4.71 5.46
C VAL A 142 -11.59 5.47 4.48
N ARG A 143 -12.22 6.30 3.66
CA ARG A 143 -11.55 7.05 2.58
C ARG A 143 -10.97 8.35 3.11
N LEU A 144 -9.64 8.42 3.14
CA LEU A 144 -8.86 9.63 3.38
C LEU A 144 -8.48 10.22 2.03
N GLN A 145 -9.36 11.09 1.52
CA GLN A 145 -9.19 11.67 0.19
C GLN A 145 -8.41 12.98 0.29
N THR A 146 -7.39 13.11 -0.54
CA THR A 146 -6.62 14.36 -0.63
C THR A 146 -7.38 15.47 -1.34
N ILE A 147 -6.79 16.66 -1.36
CA ILE A 147 -7.22 17.78 -2.20
C ILE A 147 -6.05 18.30 -3.04
N TYR A 148 -6.37 19.02 -4.11
CA TYR A 148 -5.37 19.73 -4.90
C TYR A 148 -4.58 20.71 -4.03
N GLY A 149 -3.26 20.67 -4.16
CA GLY A 149 -2.38 21.61 -3.47
C GLY A 149 -2.05 21.28 -2.01
N ARG A 150 -2.37 20.05 -1.52
CA ARG A 150 -1.98 19.57 -0.18
C ARG A 150 -0.51 19.91 0.17
N ASP A 151 -0.25 20.15 1.44
CA ASP A 151 1.04 20.63 1.95
C ASP A 151 1.81 19.60 2.79
N GLY A 152 1.31 18.36 2.86
CA GLY A 152 1.93 17.28 3.63
C GLY A 152 1.50 15.88 3.17
N ALA A 153 1.96 14.87 3.91
CA ALA A 153 1.50 13.49 3.72
C ALA A 153 0.00 13.35 4.02
N ILE A 154 -0.67 12.32 3.49
CA ILE A 154 -2.09 12.09 3.81
C ILE A 154 -2.21 11.80 5.30
N LEU A 155 -1.47 10.82 5.80
CA LEU A 155 -1.34 10.56 7.23
C LEU A 155 0.07 10.94 7.68
N GLN A 156 0.16 11.88 8.61
CA GLN A 156 1.43 12.45 9.05
C GLN A 156 1.56 12.33 10.57
N PHE A 157 2.55 11.58 11.04
CA PHE A 157 2.95 11.59 12.44
C PHE A 157 3.91 12.75 12.65
N GLU A 158 3.61 13.61 13.61
CA GLU A 158 4.45 14.77 13.90
C GLU A 158 5.74 14.37 14.64
N GLN A 159 6.76 15.22 14.51
CA GLN A 159 8.06 15.00 15.12
C GLN A 159 7.97 14.95 16.65
N GLY A 160 8.81 14.10 17.25
CA GLY A 160 8.85 13.90 18.70
C GLY A 160 7.94 12.77 19.17
N THR A 161 7.24 12.10 18.26
CA THR A 161 6.44 10.91 18.59
C THR A 161 7.33 9.76 19.07
N GLN A 162 7.03 9.25 20.26
CA GLN A 162 7.62 8.09 20.92
C GLN A 162 6.48 7.20 21.41
N LEU A 163 6.46 5.96 20.93
CA LEU A 163 5.46 4.95 21.25
C LEU A 163 6.15 3.61 21.43
N ARG A 164 5.56 2.69 22.20
CA ARG A 164 5.98 1.29 22.12
C ARG A 164 5.58 0.71 20.77
N GLU A 165 4.31 0.88 20.43
CA GLU A 165 3.70 0.27 19.25
C GLU A 165 2.74 1.24 18.54
N LEU A 166 2.85 1.27 17.22
CA LEU A 166 1.89 1.92 16.33
C LEU A 166 1.25 0.87 15.42
N ILE A 167 -0.07 0.86 15.34
CA ILE A 167 -0.84 0.09 14.36
C ILE A 167 -1.71 1.04 13.55
N VAL A 168 -1.59 1.00 12.24
CA VAL A 168 -2.47 1.72 11.30
C VAL A 168 -3.11 0.71 10.38
N SER A 169 -4.44 0.63 10.41
CA SER A 169 -5.14 -0.41 9.69
C SER A 169 -6.49 -0.02 9.13
N GLY A 170 -6.82 -0.53 7.94
CA GLY A 170 -8.12 -0.36 7.30
C GLY A 170 -8.42 1.03 6.79
N LEU A 171 -7.39 1.74 6.32
CA LEU A 171 -7.53 3.04 5.69
C LEU A 171 -7.36 2.93 4.16
N LEU A 172 -8.17 3.66 3.42
CA LEU A 172 -7.96 3.92 2.01
C LEU A 172 -7.39 5.33 1.87
N LEU A 173 -6.12 5.41 1.47
CA LEU A 173 -5.38 6.67 1.32
C LEU A 173 -5.17 6.96 -0.18
N ASP A 174 -5.94 7.92 -0.71
CA ASP A 174 -5.98 8.24 -2.14
C ASP A 174 -5.38 9.61 -2.44
N ALA A 175 -4.22 9.59 -3.12
CA ALA A 175 -3.48 10.79 -3.48
C ALA A 175 -3.91 11.42 -4.82
N ALA A 176 -4.76 10.76 -5.63
CA ALA A 176 -5.11 11.26 -6.97
C ALA A 176 -5.59 12.72 -6.98
N PRO A 177 -6.53 13.14 -6.12
CA PRO A 177 -7.00 14.53 -6.14
C PRO A 177 -5.91 15.58 -5.91
N SER A 178 -4.78 15.21 -5.29
CA SER A 178 -3.64 16.10 -5.07
C SER A 178 -2.64 16.17 -6.22
N ASN A 179 -2.72 15.24 -7.17
CA ASN A 179 -1.78 15.15 -8.29
C ASN A 179 -2.21 16.04 -9.45
N ALA A 180 -1.22 16.44 -10.25
CA ALA A 180 -1.46 17.03 -11.56
C ALA A 180 -1.50 15.90 -12.60
N TYR A 181 -2.56 15.88 -13.42
CA TYR A 181 -2.72 14.92 -14.51
C TYR A 181 -2.67 15.61 -15.87
N ASP A 182 -2.17 14.90 -16.86
CA ASP A 182 -2.30 15.29 -18.26
C ASP A 182 -3.74 15.13 -18.73
N ALA A 183 -4.31 16.19 -19.30
CA ALA A 183 -5.71 16.18 -19.70
C ALA A 183 -5.98 15.26 -20.91
N GLN A 184 -4.97 14.93 -21.72
CA GLN A 184 -5.13 14.06 -22.89
C GLN A 184 -4.97 12.59 -22.49
N THR A 185 -3.96 12.25 -21.69
CA THR A 185 -3.65 10.86 -21.36
C THR A 185 -4.20 10.42 -20.00
N ASN A 186 -4.67 11.35 -19.17
CA ASN A 186 -5.03 11.14 -17.76
C ASN A 186 -3.87 10.57 -16.91
N SER A 187 -2.62 10.80 -17.32
CA SER A 187 -1.42 10.29 -16.65
C SER A 187 -0.82 11.34 -15.71
N ILE A 188 -0.21 10.91 -14.60
CA ILE A 188 0.44 11.82 -13.65
C ILE A 188 1.54 12.61 -14.36
N LYS A 189 1.52 13.94 -14.17
CA LYS A 189 2.59 14.85 -14.56
C LYS A 189 3.62 14.93 -13.45
N LYS A 190 4.74 14.26 -13.66
CA LYS A 190 5.90 14.32 -12.76
C LYS A 190 6.47 15.75 -12.75
N GLY A 191 6.86 16.26 -11.59
CA GLY A 191 7.41 17.63 -11.44
C GLY A 191 6.34 18.69 -11.17
N GLU A 192 5.09 18.46 -11.58
CA GLU A 192 3.97 19.39 -11.37
C GLU A 192 3.11 19.01 -10.15
N SER A 193 3.15 17.73 -9.75
CA SER A 193 2.48 17.25 -8.54
C SER A 193 3.26 17.64 -7.28
N ARG A 194 2.60 17.66 -6.11
CA ARG A 194 3.18 18.16 -4.84
C ARG A 194 4.33 17.30 -4.30
N HIS A 195 4.61 16.13 -4.87
CA HIS A 195 5.71 15.23 -4.52
C HIS A 195 5.78 14.87 -3.04
N MET A 196 4.62 14.49 -2.49
CA MET A 196 4.43 14.17 -1.06
C MET A 196 4.14 12.68 -0.88
N THR A 197 4.77 12.04 0.10
CA THR A 197 4.46 10.65 0.48
C THR A 197 2.99 10.49 0.90
N ILE A 198 2.46 9.28 0.85
CA ILE A 198 1.11 8.99 1.39
C ILE A 198 1.15 8.96 2.92
N VAL A 199 2.12 8.26 3.51
CA VAL A 199 2.36 8.23 4.97
C VAL A 199 3.77 8.75 5.30
N SER A 200 3.86 9.61 6.31
CA SER A 200 5.13 10.07 6.88
C SER A 200 5.17 9.89 8.38
N MET A 201 6.29 9.38 8.90
CA MET A 201 6.49 9.03 10.30
C MET A 201 7.23 10.08 11.14
N GLY A 202 7.67 11.19 10.56
CA GLY A 202 8.17 12.34 11.33
C GLY A 202 9.36 12.09 12.27
N ARG A 203 10.18 11.05 12.06
CA ARG A 203 11.24 10.57 12.99
C ARG A 203 10.69 9.97 14.28
N MET A 204 9.57 9.26 14.18
CA MET A 204 8.99 8.52 15.30
C MET A 204 9.97 7.46 15.84
N VAL A 205 9.97 7.28 17.16
CA VAL A 205 10.69 6.18 17.84
C VAL A 205 9.69 5.13 18.29
N SER A 206 9.92 3.86 17.95
CA SER A 206 9.11 2.75 18.49
C SER A 206 9.78 1.37 18.45
N GLU A 207 9.22 0.43 19.22
CA GLU A 207 9.60 -0.99 19.17
C GLU A 207 8.91 -1.71 18.02
N ARG A 208 7.67 -1.33 17.70
CA ARG A 208 6.89 -1.95 16.63
C ARG A 208 6.08 -0.92 15.84
N VAL A 209 6.05 -1.09 14.53
CA VAL A 209 5.18 -0.35 13.62
C VAL A 209 4.49 -1.31 12.69
N THR A 210 3.17 -1.28 12.65
CA THR A 210 2.38 -2.11 11.75
C THR A 210 1.47 -1.27 10.87
N PHE A 211 1.60 -1.43 9.56
CA PHE A 211 0.61 -1.01 8.58
C PHE A 211 -0.08 -2.25 8.05
N ALA A 212 -1.38 -2.39 8.31
CA ALA A 212 -2.11 -3.56 7.86
C ALA A 212 -3.51 -3.31 7.29
N ASP A 213 -3.97 -4.14 6.36
CA ASP A 213 -5.31 -3.99 5.74
C ASP A 213 -5.55 -2.62 5.07
N ASN A 214 -4.50 -1.89 4.68
CA ASN A 214 -4.64 -0.56 4.06
C ASN A 214 -4.65 -0.64 2.54
N ILE A 215 -5.15 0.42 1.91
CA ILE A 215 -5.04 0.66 0.47
C ILE A 215 -4.27 1.96 0.27
N PHE A 216 -3.06 1.86 -0.28
CA PHE A 216 -2.24 2.98 -0.71
C PHE A 216 -2.41 3.19 -2.21
N LEU A 217 -2.97 4.32 -2.60
CA LEU A 217 -3.49 4.52 -3.95
C LEU A 217 -3.02 5.84 -4.56
N ASN A 218 -2.60 5.78 -5.84
CA ASN A 218 -2.31 6.94 -6.68
C ASN A 218 -1.19 7.87 -6.16
N GLY A 219 -0.21 7.34 -5.41
CA GLY A 219 0.91 8.14 -4.91
C GLY A 219 1.81 8.66 -6.03
N ASP A 220 2.11 9.97 -6.03
CA ASP A 220 3.11 10.60 -6.92
C ASP A 220 4.54 10.51 -6.35
N ARG A 221 4.68 9.79 -5.24
CA ARG A 221 5.90 9.45 -4.52
C ARG A 221 5.63 8.19 -3.67
N ARG A 222 6.63 7.77 -2.88
CA ARG A 222 6.57 6.71 -1.86
C ARG A 222 5.20 6.62 -1.18
N ALA A 223 4.65 5.41 -1.08
CA ALA A 223 3.44 5.18 -0.30
C ALA A 223 3.74 5.33 1.21
N ILE A 224 4.87 4.77 1.65
CA ILE A 224 5.30 4.85 3.05
C ILE A 224 6.73 5.39 3.10
N ASP A 225 6.92 6.46 3.86
CA ASP A 225 8.24 6.98 4.19
C ASP A 225 8.57 6.61 5.64
N LEU A 226 9.45 5.61 5.80
CA LEU A 226 9.90 5.09 7.09
C LEU A 226 10.93 6.03 7.73
N THR A 227 10.60 7.31 7.85
CA THR A 227 11.34 8.25 8.70
C THR A 227 11.08 7.87 10.16
N TRP A 228 11.72 6.79 10.59
CA TRP A 228 11.52 6.06 11.84
C TRP A 228 12.88 5.73 12.45
N SER A 229 12.91 5.66 13.78
CA SER A 229 14.05 5.25 14.56
C SER A 229 13.70 4.06 15.45
N PRO A 230 14.47 2.97 15.43
CA PRO A 230 14.22 1.83 16.30
C PRO A 230 14.42 2.20 17.76
N ALA A 231 13.49 1.80 18.62
CA ALA A 231 13.63 1.95 20.08
C ALA A 231 14.63 0.94 20.67
N SER A 232 14.83 -0.19 20.00
CA SER A 232 15.75 -1.27 20.39
C SER A 232 16.33 -1.99 19.17
N PRO A 233 17.41 -2.79 19.32
CA PRO A 233 17.97 -3.58 18.22
C PRO A 233 17.02 -4.63 17.62
N ASP A 234 15.97 -5.00 18.35
CA ASP A 234 14.97 -5.99 17.96
C ASP A 234 13.68 -5.34 17.43
N ALA A 235 13.68 -4.01 17.27
CA ALA A 235 12.51 -3.28 16.83
C ALA A 235 12.11 -3.66 15.39
N GLU A 236 10.80 -3.74 15.14
CA GLU A 236 10.26 -4.31 13.91
C GLU A 236 9.29 -3.38 13.18
N VAL A 237 9.26 -3.51 11.85
CA VAL A 237 8.25 -2.92 10.99
C VAL A 237 7.51 -4.03 10.26
N HIS A 238 6.18 -3.96 10.24
CA HIS A 238 5.28 -4.94 9.64
C HIS A 238 4.38 -4.24 8.62
N LEU A 239 4.53 -4.61 7.35
CA LEU A 239 3.63 -4.24 6.27
C LEU A 239 2.86 -5.50 5.90
N VAL A 240 1.62 -5.63 6.37
CA VAL A 240 0.87 -6.88 6.27
C VAL A 240 -0.48 -6.67 5.63
N ASN A 241 -0.83 -7.48 4.63
CA ASN A 241 -2.19 -7.45 4.08
C ASN A 241 -2.61 -6.11 3.45
N ASN A 242 -1.69 -5.35 2.83
CA ASN A 242 -2.01 -4.06 2.20
C ASN A 242 -2.08 -4.16 0.67
N PHE A 243 -2.93 -3.32 0.09
CA PHE A 243 -2.89 -3.00 -1.33
C PHE A 243 -1.97 -1.79 -1.57
N PHE A 244 -1.01 -1.94 -2.48
CA PHE A 244 -0.21 -0.87 -3.07
C PHE A 244 -0.57 -0.77 -4.55
N LEU A 245 -1.42 0.19 -4.89
CA LEU A 245 -2.00 0.33 -6.21
C LEU A 245 -1.60 1.64 -6.87
N ASN A 246 -1.05 1.56 -8.08
CA ASN A 246 -0.84 2.74 -8.92
C ASN A 246 0.02 3.84 -8.27
N ASN A 247 1.07 3.45 -7.55
CA ASN A 247 2.00 4.38 -6.90
C ASN A 247 3.31 4.52 -7.67
N LEU A 248 3.94 5.69 -7.53
CA LEU A 248 5.31 5.95 -7.98
C LEU A 248 6.33 5.65 -6.89
N ILE A 249 7.11 4.59 -7.06
CA ILE A 249 7.88 3.93 -5.99
C ILE A 249 6.93 3.59 -4.83
N CYS A 250 6.68 2.31 -4.57
CA CYS A 250 5.80 1.98 -3.43
C CYS A 250 6.52 2.14 -2.11
N LEU A 251 7.68 1.49 -2.00
CA LEU A 251 8.37 1.27 -0.75
C LEU A 251 9.87 1.43 -0.97
N GLU A 252 10.52 2.11 -0.04
CA GLU A 252 11.97 2.03 0.14
C GLU A 252 12.20 1.46 1.53
N THR A 253 13.03 0.43 1.65
CA THR A 253 13.30 -0.23 2.95
C THR A 253 14.25 0.56 3.85
N LYS A 254 14.52 1.82 3.48
CA LYS A 254 15.36 2.74 4.23
C LYS A 254 14.66 3.26 5.47
N ILE A 255 15.37 3.27 6.59
CA ILE A 255 14.97 4.03 7.77
C ILE A 255 15.84 5.28 7.94
N TYR A 256 15.33 6.26 8.69
CA TYR A 256 16.06 7.47 9.05
C TYR A 256 16.26 7.51 10.57
N GLY A 257 17.14 6.62 11.04
CA GLY A 257 17.56 6.53 12.44
C GLY A 257 18.17 7.84 12.98
N ARG A 258 18.28 7.95 14.31
CA ARG A 258 18.92 9.12 14.95
C ARG A 258 20.41 9.16 14.65
N THR A 259 21.01 7.97 14.53
CA THR A 259 22.39 7.76 14.10
C THR A 259 22.43 6.76 12.97
N ILE A 260 23.51 6.75 12.19
CA ILE A 260 23.73 5.77 11.12
C ILE A 260 23.86 4.32 11.63
N SER A 261 24.10 4.13 12.93
CA SER A 261 24.18 2.82 13.56
C SER A 261 22.83 2.31 14.07
N ASP A 262 21.80 3.17 14.12
CA ASP A 262 20.46 2.77 14.50
C ASP A 262 19.85 1.96 13.34
N ARG A 263 19.90 0.63 13.45
CA ARG A 263 19.27 -0.30 12.50
C ARG A 263 18.12 -1.03 13.19
N GLY A 264 17.00 -1.19 12.47
CA GLY A 264 15.90 -2.04 12.92
C GLY A 264 16.31 -3.51 12.94
N GLY A 265 15.64 -4.31 13.77
CA GLY A 265 15.80 -5.75 13.78
C GLY A 265 15.30 -6.34 12.47
N ARG A 266 14.02 -6.09 12.15
CA ARG A 266 13.35 -6.76 11.03
C ARG A 266 12.30 -5.90 10.33
N LEU A 267 12.25 -5.99 9.00
CA LEU A 267 11.11 -5.56 8.19
C LEU A 267 10.40 -6.79 7.63
N VAL A 268 9.12 -6.95 7.98
CA VAL A 268 8.25 -8.01 7.44
C VAL A 268 7.27 -7.40 6.45
N VAL A 269 7.28 -7.88 5.22
CA VAL A 269 6.35 -7.52 4.14
C VAL A 269 5.63 -8.80 3.74
N ARG A 270 4.39 -8.98 4.23
CA ARG A 270 3.65 -10.23 4.04
C ARG A 270 2.23 -10.03 3.53
N HIS A 271 1.77 -10.87 2.62
CA HIS A 271 0.39 -10.82 2.09
C HIS A 271 0.01 -9.47 1.49
N ASN A 272 0.95 -8.69 0.95
CA ASN A 272 0.63 -7.44 0.28
C ASN A 272 0.45 -7.66 -1.22
N SER A 273 -0.41 -6.86 -1.83
CA SER A 273 -0.62 -6.83 -3.28
C SER A 273 -0.06 -5.54 -3.87
N PHE A 274 1.04 -5.64 -4.60
CA PHE A 274 1.69 -4.57 -5.33
C PHE A 274 1.29 -4.66 -6.81
N ILE A 275 0.32 -3.84 -7.21
CA ILE A 275 -0.32 -3.95 -8.52
C ILE A 275 -0.23 -2.62 -9.27
N LEU A 276 0.23 -2.68 -10.52
CA LEU A 276 0.37 -1.52 -11.41
C LEU A 276 1.20 -0.39 -10.79
N ASN A 277 2.34 -0.68 -10.18
CA ASN A 277 3.21 0.38 -9.68
C ASN A 277 4.25 0.78 -10.73
N TRP A 278 4.76 1.99 -10.56
CA TRP A 278 5.49 2.70 -11.61
C TRP A 278 6.87 3.11 -11.11
N PRO A 279 7.90 2.99 -11.97
CA PRO A 279 9.21 3.54 -11.66
C PRO A 279 9.09 5.06 -11.51
N TYR A 280 9.86 5.64 -10.60
CA TYR A 280 9.93 7.10 -10.57
C TYR A 280 10.66 7.62 -11.80
N ASN A 281 11.71 6.92 -12.26
CA ASN A 281 12.42 7.26 -13.47
C ASN A 281 12.31 6.13 -14.51
N PRO A 282 11.72 6.39 -15.70
CA PRO A 282 11.63 5.40 -16.76
C PRO A 282 12.95 5.18 -17.51
N ASP A 283 14.00 5.97 -17.21
CA ASP A 283 15.34 5.70 -17.73
C ASP A 283 15.89 4.39 -17.13
N ASN A 284 16.10 3.45 -18.02
CA ASN A 284 16.47 2.08 -17.74
C ASN A 284 17.93 1.92 -17.25
N THR A 285 18.69 3.03 -17.17
CA THR A 285 20.04 3.10 -16.58
C THR A 285 20.10 3.88 -15.27
N SER A 286 18.97 4.44 -14.85
CA SER A 286 18.86 5.29 -13.67
C SER A 286 18.55 4.52 -12.40
N SER A 287 18.66 5.19 -11.25
CA SER A 287 18.14 4.68 -9.98
C SER A 287 16.63 4.91 -9.92
N ASN A 288 15.92 4.11 -9.10
CA ASN A 288 14.49 4.25 -8.78
C ASN A 288 13.53 3.69 -9.84
N VAL A 289 13.85 2.50 -10.35
CA VAL A 289 13.09 1.74 -11.34
C VAL A 289 12.18 0.66 -10.74
N GLY A 290 12.48 0.15 -9.53
CA GLY A 290 11.70 -0.92 -8.92
C GLY A 290 10.48 -0.43 -8.14
N THR A 291 9.55 -1.35 -7.87
CA THR A 291 8.41 -1.11 -6.97
C THR A 291 8.85 -0.97 -5.52
N VAL A 292 9.80 -1.82 -5.12
CA VAL A 292 10.42 -1.86 -3.80
C VAL A 292 11.91 -1.58 -3.97
N GLU A 293 12.39 -0.49 -3.39
CA GLU A 293 13.82 -0.20 -3.33
C GLU A 293 14.43 -0.86 -2.08
N LEU A 294 15.35 -1.80 -2.30
CA LEU A 294 16.09 -2.47 -1.24
C LEU A 294 17.27 -1.59 -0.81
N TYR A 295 17.15 -1.03 0.39
CA TYR A 295 18.21 -0.26 1.00
C TYR A 295 19.26 -1.17 1.66
N HIS A 296 20.46 -0.61 1.89
CA HIS A 296 21.59 -1.34 2.45
C HIS A 296 21.45 -1.60 3.97
N ARG A 297 22.32 -2.45 4.53
CA ARG A 297 22.32 -2.98 5.92
C ARG A 297 22.29 -1.98 7.07
N ASP A 298 22.40 -0.69 6.78
CA ASP A 298 22.30 0.33 7.81
C ASP A 298 20.84 0.58 8.21
N SER A 299 19.86 -0.01 7.51
CA SER A 299 18.44 0.14 7.83
C SER A 299 17.84 -1.00 8.63
N PHE A 300 17.95 -2.24 8.16
CA PHE A 300 17.45 -3.43 8.85
C PHE A 300 18.50 -4.54 8.84
N ARG A 301 18.48 -5.40 9.86
CA ARG A 301 19.27 -6.64 9.86
C ARG A 301 18.64 -7.70 8.98
N GLU A 302 17.31 -7.86 9.10
CA GLU A 302 16.54 -8.85 8.36
C GLU A 302 15.44 -8.18 7.51
N LEU A 303 15.34 -8.59 6.25
CA LEU A 303 14.22 -8.26 5.35
C LEU A 303 13.48 -9.53 4.97
N VAL A 304 12.16 -9.56 5.19
CA VAL A 304 11.31 -10.71 4.83
C VAL A 304 10.20 -10.27 3.89
N PHE A 305 10.19 -10.83 2.68
CA PHE A 305 9.13 -10.68 1.70
C PHE A 305 8.46 -12.04 1.48
N GLU A 306 7.24 -12.19 1.95
CA GLU A 306 6.57 -13.49 1.96
C GLU A 306 5.10 -13.42 1.51
N ARG A 307 4.66 -14.36 0.67
CA ARG A 307 3.24 -14.44 0.25
C ARG A 307 2.68 -13.15 -0.33
N ASN A 308 3.53 -12.30 -0.90
CA ASN A 308 3.10 -11.10 -1.60
C ASN A 308 2.74 -11.44 -3.05
N LEU A 309 1.95 -10.55 -3.62
CA LEU A 309 1.56 -10.55 -5.03
C LEU A 309 2.17 -9.33 -5.70
N PHE A 310 3.03 -9.55 -6.69
CA PHE A 310 3.61 -8.49 -7.51
C PHE A 310 3.13 -8.64 -8.95
N ALA A 311 2.22 -7.77 -9.38
CA ALA A 311 1.61 -7.85 -10.70
C ALA A 311 1.67 -6.53 -11.47
N TYR A 312 2.07 -6.60 -12.74
CA TYR A 312 2.04 -5.47 -13.68
C TYR A 312 2.88 -4.27 -13.24
N ASN A 313 3.92 -4.48 -12.44
CA ASN A 313 4.80 -3.40 -12.02
C ASN A 313 5.81 -3.11 -13.12
N SER A 314 5.63 -1.97 -13.79
CA SER A 314 6.27 -1.70 -15.09
C SER A 314 7.79 -1.66 -15.07
N GLY A 315 8.40 -1.17 -14.00
CA GLY A 315 9.86 -1.09 -13.87
C GLY A 315 10.51 -2.30 -13.21
N GLY A 316 9.72 -3.27 -12.74
CA GLY A 316 10.20 -4.45 -11.99
C GLY A 316 9.80 -4.41 -10.51
N VAL A 317 10.15 -5.49 -9.80
CA VAL A 317 9.74 -5.66 -8.40
C VAL A 317 10.74 -5.06 -7.43
N PHE A 318 11.89 -5.70 -7.26
CA PHE A 318 12.92 -5.27 -6.32
C PHE A 318 14.03 -4.52 -7.04
N GLN A 319 14.38 -3.34 -6.54
CA GLN A 319 15.55 -2.62 -6.99
C GLN A 319 16.72 -2.81 -6.04
N HIS A 320 17.87 -3.15 -6.62
CA HIS A 320 19.14 -3.33 -5.93
C HIS A 320 20.23 -2.51 -6.64
N ASP A 321 20.80 -1.51 -5.97
CA ASP A 321 21.82 -0.62 -6.57
C ASP A 321 23.18 -0.66 -5.84
N TRP A 322 23.29 -1.50 -4.82
CA TRP A 322 24.48 -1.56 -3.97
C TRP A 322 25.32 -2.80 -4.32
N PRO A 323 26.61 -2.84 -3.97
CA PRO A 323 27.31 -4.12 -3.98
C PRO A 323 26.66 -5.08 -2.98
N LEU A 324 26.57 -6.37 -3.30
CA LEU A 324 25.97 -7.42 -2.44
C LEU A 324 26.47 -7.35 -0.99
N ASN A 325 27.75 -7.05 -0.79
CA ASN A 325 28.32 -6.96 0.55
C ASN A 325 27.76 -5.82 1.40
N ARG A 326 26.97 -4.87 0.85
CA ARG A 326 26.28 -3.80 1.59
C ARG A 326 24.83 -4.14 1.91
N MET A 327 24.28 -5.23 1.38
CA MET A 327 22.91 -5.61 1.68
C MET A 327 22.73 -6.01 3.15
N PRO A 328 21.49 -5.93 3.68
CA PRO A 328 21.11 -6.49 4.98
C PRO A 328 21.68 -7.88 5.23
N ASP A 329 21.88 -8.19 6.51
CA ASP A 329 22.55 -9.41 6.94
C ASP A 329 21.75 -10.67 6.54
N ASP A 330 20.42 -10.55 6.48
CA ASP A 330 19.50 -11.59 6.04
C ASP A 330 18.41 -11.00 5.12
N ILE A 331 18.22 -11.62 3.96
CA ILE A 331 17.14 -11.30 3.03
C ILE A 331 16.42 -12.61 2.69
N ALA A 332 15.13 -12.63 2.97
CA ALA A 332 14.24 -13.72 2.62
C ALA A 332 13.19 -13.25 1.61
N ILE A 333 13.12 -13.90 0.46
CA ILE A 333 12.08 -13.69 -0.55
C ILE A 333 11.45 -15.05 -0.81
N ARG A 334 10.32 -15.33 -0.15
CA ARG A 334 9.72 -16.66 -0.14
C ARG A 334 8.26 -16.64 -0.51
N GLU A 335 7.81 -17.67 -1.23
CA GLU A 335 6.38 -17.89 -1.48
C GLU A 335 5.68 -16.66 -2.06
N ASN A 336 6.34 -15.86 -2.90
CA ASN A 336 5.71 -14.73 -3.58
C ASN A 336 5.22 -15.13 -4.96
N LEU A 337 4.17 -14.44 -5.46
CA LEU A 337 3.69 -14.59 -6.83
C LEU A 337 4.12 -13.39 -7.67
N PHE A 338 4.73 -13.67 -8.81
CA PHE A 338 5.17 -12.69 -9.80
C PHE A 338 4.37 -12.83 -11.10
N PHE A 339 3.89 -11.72 -11.65
CA PHE A 339 3.20 -11.75 -12.94
C PHE A 339 3.32 -10.45 -13.74
N GLY A 340 3.85 -10.53 -14.96
CA GLY A 340 3.80 -9.43 -15.93
C GLY A 340 4.50 -8.16 -15.44
N ASN A 341 5.54 -8.30 -14.61
CA ASN A 341 6.37 -7.18 -14.18
C ASN A 341 7.40 -6.84 -15.25
N GLY A 342 7.97 -5.64 -15.19
CA GLY A 342 9.11 -5.29 -16.04
C GLY A 342 8.78 -4.93 -17.49
N ALA A 343 7.54 -4.56 -17.81
CA ALA A 343 7.14 -4.15 -19.15
C ALA A 343 8.05 -3.04 -19.76
N LEU A 344 8.68 -2.21 -18.91
CA LEU A 344 9.68 -1.20 -19.32
C LEU A 344 10.91 -1.83 -20.02
N TRP A 345 11.25 -3.07 -19.67
CA TRP A 345 12.40 -3.82 -20.19
C TRP A 345 12.08 -4.58 -21.46
N GLY A 346 10.81 -4.57 -21.89
CA GLY A 346 10.35 -5.29 -23.06
C GLY A 346 10.19 -6.80 -22.85
N ASP A 347 10.37 -7.27 -21.62
CA ASP A 347 10.15 -8.66 -21.21
C ASP A 347 8.69 -8.84 -20.76
N GLY A 348 8.05 -9.90 -21.25
CA GLY A 348 6.65 -10.22 -21.00
C GLY A 348 6.44 -11.53 -20.25
N GLU A 349 7.52 -12.23 -19.88
CA GLU A 349 7.41 -13.50 -19.16
C GLU A 349 6.81 -13.28 -17.75
N PRO A 350 6.01 -14.23 -17.22
CA PRO A 350 5.43 -14.11 -15.89
C PRO A 350 6.43 -13.77 -14.78
N GLY A 351 7.62 -14.40 -14.83
CA GLY A 351 8.70 -14.25 -13.86
C GLY A 351 9.73 -13.16 -14.20
N ALA A 352 9.44 -12.29 -15.16
CA ALA A 352 10.37 -11.24 -15.59
C ALA A 352 10.59 -10.17 -14.51
N ALA A 353 11.80 -9.58 -14.51
CA ALA A 353 12.16 -8.40 -13.73
C ALA A 353 11.83 -8.48 -12.23
N VAL A 354 12.08 -9.64 -11.61
CA VAL A 354 11.96 -9.82 -10.16
C VAL A 354 12.98 -8.95 -9.45
N MET A 355 14.22 -8.92 -9.93
CA MET A 355 15.26 -8.01 -9.44
C MET A 355 15.79 -7.14 -10.58
N VAL A 356 15.95 -5.85 -10.33
CA VAL A 356 16.45 -4.87 -11.29
C VAL A 356 17.49 -3.96 -10.62
N GLY A 357 18.45 -3.45 -11.37
CA GLY A 357 19.41 -2.47 -10.86
C GLY A 357 20.86 -2.84 -11.10
N LYS A 358 21.77 -2.28 -10.30
CA LYS A 358 23.22 -2.39 -10.47
C LYS A 358 23.83 -3.44 -9.53
N PHE A 359 24.50 -4.45 -10.10
CA PHE A 359 25.07 -5.56 -9.35
C PHE A 359 26.60 -5.61 -9.42
N GLY A 360 27.24 -6.06 -8.32
CA GLY A 360 28.65 -6.44 -8.28
C GLY A 360 29.66 -5.31 -7.98
N THR A 361 30.95 -5.64 -8.07
CA THR A 361 32.08 -4.73 -7.75
C THR A 361 32.39 -3.72 -8.85
N SER A 362 31.95 -3.98 -10.08
CA SER A 362 31.93 -3.06 -11.21
C SER A 362 30.47 -2.98 -11.70
N PRO A 363 29.65 -2.10 -11.11
CA PRO A 363 28.20 -2.16 -11.21
C PRO A 363 27.73 -2.09 -12.67
N THR A 364 27.22 -3.21 -13.17
CA THR A 364 26.50 -3.28 -14.44
C THR A 364 25.02 -3.35 -14.14
N TYR A 365 24.23 -2.61 -14.90
CA TYR A 365 22.79 -2.68 -14.80
C TYR A 365 22.33 -4.05 -15.31
N ARG A 366 21.50 -4.76 -14.54
CA ARG A 366 20.90 -6.05 -14.94
C ARG A 366 19.41 -6.07 -14.59
N VAL A 367 18.71 -6.93 -15.30
CA VAL A 367 17.32 -7.33 -15.05
C VAL A 367 17.37 -8.84 -14.90
N LEU A 368 16.96 -9.34 -13.75
CA LEU A 368 16.98 -10.77 -13.42
C LEU A 368 15.55 -11.28 -13.39
N SER A 369 15.31 -12.39 -14.09
CA SER A 369 14.08 -13.16 -13.97
C SER A 369 14.03 -13.91 -12.63
N LEU A 370 12.92 -14.58 -12.33
CA LEU A 370 12.82 -15.41 -11.14
C LEU A 370 13.90 -16.51 -11.11
N GLU A 371 14.13 -17.19 -12.24
CA GLU A 371 15.15 -18.25 -12.36
C GLU A 371 16.56 -17.67 -12.14
N ASP A 372 16.88 -16.53 -12.76
CA ASP A 372 18.18 -15.88 -12.58
C ASP A 372 18.41 -15.43 -11.13
N VAL A 373 17.35 -14.95 -10.44
CA VAL A 373 17.46 -14.54 -9.03
C VAL A 373 17.74 -15.74 -8.14
N GLU A 374 17.09 -16.88 -8.37
CA GLU A 374 17.32 -18.13 -7.62
C GLU A 374 18.74 -18.67 -7.77
N ASP A 375 19.35 -18.49 -8.95
CA ASP A 375 20.72 -18.96 -9.22
C ASP A 375 21.82 -17.97 -8.82
N ASP A 376 21.60 -16.66 -9.02
CA ASP A 376 22.67 -15.65 -8.96
C ASP A 376 22.60 -14.67 -7.77
N TYR A 377 21.52 -14.68 -6.97
CA TYR A 377 21.33 -13.72 -5.88
C TYR A 377 21.47 -14.36 -4.49
N ASP A 378 22.33 -13.75 -3.65
CA ASP A 378 22.63 -14.21 -2.28
C ASP A 378 21.51 -13.80 -1.30
N ALA A 379 20.39 -14.53 -1.35
CA ALA A 379 19.24 -14.40 -0.46
C ALA A 379 18.58 -15.77 -0.24
N ASP A 380 17.78 -15.90 0.83
CA ASP A 380 16.94 -17.06 1.04
C ASP A 380 15.71 -17.00 0.12
N LEU A 381 15.80 -17.70 -1.00
CA LEU A 381 14.81 -17.77 -2.07
C LEU A 381 14.15 -19.15 -2.05
N ALA A 382 12.84 -19.20 -1.76
CA ALA A 382 12.13 -20.46 -1.67
C ALA A 382 10.64 -20.34 -2.00
N GLY A 383 10.11 -21.27 -2.81
CA GLY A 383 8.66 -21.40 -3.05
C GLY A 383 8.02 -20.26 -3.82
N ASN A 384 8.80 -19.37 -4.42
CA ASN A 384 8.30 -18.32 -5.30
C ASN A 384 7.74 -18.92 -6.59
N VAL A 385 6.73 -18.26 -7.16
CA VAL A 385 6.01 -18.76 -8.33
C VAL A 385 5.72 -17.63 -9.31
N ALA A 386 5.56 -17.98 -10.58
CA ALA A 386 5.24 -17.03 -11.64
C ALA A 386 4.15 -17.56 -12.57
N PHE A 387 2.91 -17.07 -12.40
CA PHE A 387 1.77 -17.44 -13.23
C PHE A 387 0.67 -16.38 -13.16
N ASN A 388 -0.30 -16.43 -14.07
CA ASN A 388 -1.37 -15.43 -14.13
C ASN A 388 -2.34 -15.53 -12.94
N PRO A 389 -2.45 -14.50 -12.08
CA PRO A 389 -3.38 -14.48 -10.95
C PRO A 389 -4.81 -14.08 -11.36
N GLU A 390 -5.05 -13.69 -12.61
CA GLU A 390 -6.35 -13.27 -13.16
C GLU A 390 -6.97 -12.08 -12.41
N ILE A 391 -6.15 -11.15 -11.93
CA ILE A 391 -6.60 -9.98 -11.17
C ILE A 391 -7.42 -9.03 -12.05
N PRO A 392 -8.63 -8.59 -11.61
CA PRO A 392 -9.36 -7.55 -12.30
C PRO A 392 -8.69 -6.19 -12.06
N VAL A 393 -8.40 -5.46 -13.14
CA VAL A 393 -7.83 -4.12 -13.09
C VAL A 393 -8.75 -3.16 -13.83
N VAL A 394 -9.33 -2.20 -13.10
CA VAL A 394 -10.26 -1.21 -13.67
C VAL A 394 -9.59 0.15 -13.72
N LEU A 395 -9.10 0.55 -14.89
CA LEU A 395 -8.55 1.89 -15.11
C LEU A 395 -9.68 2.89 -15.38
N LEU A 396 -9.51 4.15 -14.96
CA LEU A 396 -10.40 5.21 -15.44
C LEU A 396 -10.24 5.36 -16.96
N PRO A 397 -11.33 5.62 -17.71
CA PRO A 397 -11.28 5.68 -19.17
C PRO A 397 -10.23 6.68 -19.66
N LEU A 398 -9.35 6.25 -20.56
CA LEU A 398 -8.44 7.14 -21.28
C LEU A 398 -9.26 8.13 -22.11
N GLN A 399 -8.97 9.43 -22.02
CA GLN A 399 -9.52 10.41 -22.96
C GLN A 399 -8.69 10.41 -24.26
N GLY A 400 -8.73 9.26 -24.96
CA GLY A 400 -8.30 9.05 -26.36
C GLY A 400 -7.06 9.80 -26.87
N VAL A 401 -5.94 9.10 -27.02
CA VAL A 401 -4.87 9.49 -27.95
C VAL A 401 -5.17 8.87 -29.31
N ASN A 402 -5.24 9.68 -30.37
CA ASN A 402 -5.51 9.22 -31.73
C ASN A 402 -4.32 8.41 -32.26
N SER A 403 -4.46 7.09 -32.40
CA SER A 403 -3.41 6.14 -32.80
C SER A 403 -3.58 5.59 -34.23
N GLY A 404 -4.26 6.33 -35.10
CA GLY A 404 -4.74 5.88 -36.41
C GLY A 404 -3.70 5.32 -37.40
N ASP A 405 -2.40 5.44 -37.14
CA ASP A 405 -1.33 5.08 -38.08
C ASP A 405 -0.44 3.89 -37.63
N VAL A 406 -0.79 3.16 -36.55
CA VAL A 406 0.08 2.08 -36.01
C VAL A 406 -0.57 0.70 -36.11
N GLN A 407 -0.03 -0.17 -36.97
CA GLN A 407 -0.42 -1.59 -37.07
C GLN A 407 0.34 -2.43 -36.03
N ALA A 408 -0.19 -2.53 -34.82
CA ALA A 408 0.37 -3.37 -33.76
C ALA A 408 -0.25 -4.79 -33.77
N GLU A 409 0.56 -5.82 -33.50
CA GLU A 409 0.07 -7.16 -33.18
C GLU A 409 -0.73 -7.17 -31.86
N VAL A 410 -1.76 -8.01 -31.75
CA VAL A 410 -2.58 -8.11 -30.53
C VAL A 410 -1.87 -9.04 -29.54
N SER A 411 -1.31 -8.47 -28.47
CA SER A 411 -0.74 -9.22 -27.34
C SER A 411 -1.02 -8.49 -26.03
N VAL A 412 -1.06 -9.22 -24.90
CA VAL A 412 -1.24 -8.64 -23.55
C VAL A 412 -0.16 -7.58 -23.27
N LEU A 413 1.07 -7.82 -23.72
CA LEU A 413 2.16 -6.87 -23.62
C LEU A 413 1.92 -5.59 -24.46
N ASN A 414 1.25 -5.68 -25.60
CA ASN A 414 0.88 -4.53 -26.42
C ASN A 414 -0.30 -3.75 -25.84
N ASP A 415 -1.24 -4.40 -25.15
CA ASP A 415 -2.31 -3.70 -24.41
C ASP A 415 -1.75 -2.97 -23.18
N VAL A 416 -0.81 -3.62 -22.48
CA VAL A 416 0.01 -2.99 -21.44
C VAL A 416 0.75 -1.82 -22.07
N ARG A 417 1.65 -1.99 -23.06
CA ARG A 417 2.40 -0.91 -23.76
C ARG A 417 1.53 0.24 -24.31
N ARG A 418 0.33 -0.04 -24.82
CA ARG A 418 -0.65 0.98 -25.23
C ARG A 418 -1.09 1.86 -24.06
N MET A 419 -1.22 1.32 -22.86
CA MET A 419 -1.43 2.13 -21.65
C MET A 419 -0.23 3.05 -21.33
N PHE A 420 0.98 2.75 -21.84
CA PHE A 420 2.20 3.54 -21.62
C PHE A 420 2.47 4.59 -22.72
N GLY A 421 1.63 4.69 -23.76
CA GLY A 421 1.94 5.52 -24.93
C GLY A 421 3.26 5.13 -25.63
N MET A 422 3.73 3.90 -25.41
CA MET A 422 4.96 3.37 -26.00
C MET A 422 4.72 3.00 -27.46
N ASN A 423 5.73 3.23 -28.30
CA ASN A 423 5.71 2.78 -29.68
C ASN A 423 5.68 1.24 -29.69
N THR A 424 4.70 0.65 -30.37
CA THR A 424 4.51 -0.81 -30.42
C THR A 424 5.61 -1.52 -31.20
N ASP A 425 6.46 -0.76 -31.89
CA ASP A 425 7.46 -1.26 -32.83
C ASP A 425 8.90 -1.14 -32.29
N GLY A 426 9.08 -1.02 -30.96
CA GLY A 426 10.40 -1.10 -30.32
C GLY A 426 11.25 0.18 -30.34
N GLY A 427 10.62 1.35 -30.46
CA GLY A 427 11.29 2.65 -30.37
C GLY A 427 11.25 3.29 -28.97
N THR A 428 12.29 4.03 -28.61
CA THR A 428 12.37 4.83 -27.36
C THR A 428 11.46 6.06 -27.47
N VAL A 429 10.23 5.97 -26.93
CA VAL A 429 9.41 7.16 -26.69
C VAL A 429 9.89 7.82 -25.41
N ALA A 430 10.08 9.14 -25.42
CA ALA A 430 10.28 9.91 -24.20
C ALA A 430 8.96 9.94 -23.41
N ILE A 431 8.71 8.94 -22.57
CA ILE A 431 7.50 8.86 -21.74
C ILE A 431 7.63 9.91 -20.63
N GLN A 432 7.01 11.08 -20.83
CA GLN A 432 7.01 12.17 -19.84
C GLN A 432 5.92 12.01 -18.77
N ASN A 433 4.82 11.30 -19.06
CA ASN A 433 3.68 11.09 -18.16
C ASN A 433 3.38 9.58 -18.02
N PHE A 434 3.13 9.09 -16.80
CA PHE A 434 2.82 7.68 -16.51
C PHE A 434 1.72 7.61 -15.42
N ALA A 435 1.22 6.40 -15.11
CA ALA A 435 0.20 6.15 -14.08
C ALA A 435 -1.15 6.88 -14.34
N PRO A 436 -2.09 6.27 -15.10
CA PRO A 436 -3.44 6.82 -15.20
C PRO A 436 -4.09 6.82 -13.82
N ALA A 437 -4.94 7.81 -13.51
CA ALA A 437 -5.66 7.81 -12.24
C ALA A 437 -6.48 6.51 -12.08
N LEU A 438 -6.33 5.83 -10.94
CA LEU A 438 -7.08 4.62 -10.60
C LEU A 438 -8.18 4.97 -9.60
N SER A 439 -9.39 4.46 -9.79
CA SER A 439 -10.45 4.57 -8.80
C SER A 439 -10.59 3.26 -8.02
N TYR A 440 -10.88 3.36 -6.73
CA TYR A 440 -11.21 2.19 -5.91
C TYR A 440 -12.72 1.92 -5.91
N ASP A 441 -13.11 0.71 -6.29
CA ASP A 441 -14.49 0.20 -6.24
C ASP A 441 -14.54 -1.05 -5.36
N THR A 442 -15.34 -0.99 -4.28
CA THR A 442 -15.49 -2.09 -3.31
C THR A 442 -16.07 -3.36 -3.93
N ARG A 443 -16.73 -3.24 -5.10
CA ARG A 443 -17.33 -4.38 -5.83
C ARG A 443 -16.34 -5.10 -6.73
N LEU A 444 -15.20 -4.46 -7.02
CA LEU A 444 -14.19 -4.93 -7.98
C LEU A 444 -12.81 -4.82 -7.36
N LEU A 445 -12.63 -5.47 -6.20
CA LEU A 445 -11.33 -5.51 -5.55
C LEU A 445 -10.31 -6.24 -6.44
N PRO A 446 -9.06 -5.76 -6.53
CA PRO A 446 -8.01 -6.39 -7.34
C PRO A 446 -7.43 -7.62 -6.62
N LEU A 447 -8.31 -8.59 -6.35
CA LEU A 447 -7.99 -9.88 -5.75
C LEU A 447 -7.76 -10.94 -6.84
N PRO A 448 -6.87 -11.92 -6.62
CA PRO A 448 -6.71 -13.04 -7.53
C PRO A 448 -8.03 -13.78 -7.79
N GLN A 449 -8.32 -14.05 -9.06
CA GLN A 449 -9.48 -14.88 -9.45
C GLN A 449 -9.09 -16.33 -9.71
N ASN A 450 -7.82 -16.57 -10.07
CA ASN A 450 -7.24 -17.90 -10.13
C ASN A 450 -7.16 -18.50 -8.71
N ASP A 451 -7.72 -19.71 -8.54
CA ASP A 451 -7.77 -20.41 -7.25
C ASP A 451 -6.38 -20.65 -6.65
N ASP A 452 -5.40 -21.02 -7.49
CA ASP A 452 -4.02 -21.27 -7.04
C ASP A 452 -3.32 -19.99 -6.57
N ALA A 453 -3.77 -18.82 -7.05
CA ALA A 453 -3.20 -17.53 -6.69
C ALA A 453 -3.79 -16.94 -5.39
N LYS A 454 -4.87 -17.51 -4.83
CA LYS A 454 -5.57 -16.94 -3.65
C LYS A 454 -4.72 -16.89 -2.38
N ALA A 455 -3.70 -17.75 -2.28
CA ALA A 455 -2.78 -17.76 -1.15
C ALA A 455 -1.80 -16.55 -1.13
N TYR A 456 -1.74 -15.78 -2.22
CA TYR A 456 -0.79 -14.69 -2.41
C TYR A 456 -1.49 -13.33 -2.38
N GLY A 457 -0.76 -12.33 -1.88
CA GLY A 457 -1.29 -10.98 -1.76
C GLY A 457 -2.36 -10.87 -0.68
N VAL A 458 -3.20 -9.84 -0.82
CA VAL A 458 -4.22 -9.49 0.18
C VAL A 458 -5.19 -10.64 0.44
N GLN A 459 -5.40 -10.90 1.72
CA GLN A 459 -6.30 -11.88 2.32
C GLN A 459 -7.51 -11.16 2.94
N PRO A 460 -8.68 -11.13 2.28
CA PRO A 460 -9.85 -10.37 2.74
C PRO A 460 -10.38 -10.78 4.13
N THR A 461 -10.05 -11.99 4.57
CA THR A 461 -10.48 -12.56 5.86
C THR A 461 -9.43 -12.45 6.97
N ALA A 462 -8.17 -12.17 6.64
CA ALA A 462 -7.06 -12.11 7.61
C ALA A 462 -6.86 -10.69 8.12
N LEU A 463 -7.85 -10.20 8.87
CA LEU A 463 -7.88 -8.82 9.35
C LEU A 463 -6.98 -8.63 10.58
N TYR A 464 -6.07 -7.67 10.50
CA TYR A 464 -5.12 -7.40 11.58
C TYR A 464 -5.82 -6.87 12.84
N GLY A 465 -5.33 -7.25 14.01
CA GLY A 465 -5.86 -6.84 15.32
C GLY A 465 -7.10 -7.60 15.79
N MET A 466 -7.72 -8.42 14.93
CA MET A 466 -8.69 -9.42 15.36
C MET A 466 -7.93 -10.68 15.74
N THR A 467 -7.87 -10.94 17.03
CA THR A 467 -7.23 -12.13 17.59
C THR A 467 -8.19 -13.30 17.33
N THR A 468 -7.99 -14.05 16.26
CA THR A 468 -8.41 -15.45 16.28
C THR A 468 -7.57 -16.13 17.34
N ALA A 469 -8.21 -16.77 18.30
CA ALA A 469 -7.54 -17.51 19.38
C ALA A 469 -6.82 -18.77 18.88
N SER A 470 -6.25 -18.78 17.67
CA SER A 470 -5.88 -20.01 16.97
C SER A 470 -4.61 -19.97 16.14
N ASP A 471 -3.66 -19.07 16.39
CA ASP A 471 -2.31 -19.22 15.83
C ASP A 471 -1.25 -18.97 16.91
N SER A 472 -1.05 -20.02 17.72
CA SER A 472 0.12 -20.26 18.56
C SER A 472 0.90 -21.43 17.99
#